data_AF-A0AA35SME3-F1
#
_entry.id   AF-A0AA35SME3-F1
#
_cell.length_a   1.000
_cell.length_b   1.000
_cell.length_c   1.000
_cell.angle_alpha   90.00
_cell.angle_beta   90.00
_cell.angle_gamma   90.00
#
_symmetry.space_group_name_H-M   'P 1'
#
loop_
_entity.id
_entity.type
_entity.pdbx_description
1 polymer ?
#
loop_
_entity_poly.entity_id
_entity_poly.type
_entity_poly.pdbx_seq_one_letter_code
_entity_poly.pdbx_strand_id
1 'polypeptide(L)' 'MRYLDGGERLDKPQNTACSQEIYCIMSECWDSEPWKRPTFSELVTVISASLQDMAGYLDLTCPSVRADL' A
#
# COMPACT_ATOMS: atom_id res chain seq x y z
N MET A 1 19.64 5.24 11.70
CA MET A 1 18.40 4.44 11.77
C MET A 1 17.68 4.53 13.12
N ARG A 2 18.08 5.44 14.04
CA ARG A 2 17.58 5.49 15.43
C ARG A 2 16.06 5.49 15.58
N TYR A 3 15.32 6.16 14.70
CA TYR A 3 13.86 6.24 14.76
C TYR A 3 13.18 4.90 14.42
N LEU A 4 13.69 4.18 13.42
CA LEU A 4 13.11 2.89 13.01
C LEU A 4 13.41 1.79 14.04
N ASP A 5 14.61 1.82 14.62
CA ASP A 5 15.06 0.90 15.68
C ASP A 5 14.22 1.07 16.96
N GLY A 6 13.73 2.29 17.23
CA GLY A 6 12.81 2.59 18.32
C GLY A 6 11.34 2.23 18.05
N GLY A 7 11.03 1.69 16.87
CA GLY A 7 9.67 1.32 16.47
C GLY A 7 8.84 2.46 15.89
N GLU A 8 9.38 3.68 15.77
CA GLU A 8 8.63 4.80 15.20
C GLU A 8 8.40 4.62 13.71
N ARG A 9 7.21 5.02 13.26
CA ARG A 9 6.75 4.97 11.87
C ARG A 9 6.04 6.28 11.51
N LEU A 10 5.78 6.47 10.23
CA LEU A 10 5.09 7.67 9.76
C LEU A 10 3.64 7.66 10.21
N ASP A 11 3.15 8.80 10.68
CA ASP A 11 1.72 8.99 10.97
C ASP A 11 0.86 8.87 9.71
N LYS A 12 -0.42 8.58 9.93
CA LYS A 12 -1.41 8.53 8.85
C LYS A 12 -1.55 9.88 8.14
N PRO A 13 -1.39 9.93 6.80
CA PRO A 13 -1.72 11.11 6.01
C PRO A 13 -3.17 11.55 6.20
N GLN A 14 -3.40 12.86 6.29
CA GLN A 14 -4.73 13.45 6.49
C GLN A 14 -5.57 13.56 5.20
N ASN A 15 -5.01 13.19 4.05
CA ASN A 15 -5.72 13.30 2.78
C ASN A 15 -6.74 12.17 2.59
N THR A 16 -7.71 12.39 1.73
CA THR A 16 -8.80 11.44 1.45
C THR A 16 -8.34 10.20 0.69
N ALA A 17 -7.17 10.25 0.05
CA ALA A 17 -6.59 9.10 -0.64
C ALA A 17 -6.07 8.03 0.35
N CYS A 18 -5.72 8.42 1.58
CA CYS A 18 -5.29 7.49 2.62
C CYS A 18 -6.45 7.08 3.52
N SER A 19 -7.23 6.10 3.05
CA SER A 19 -8.26 5.46 3.88
C SER A 19 -7.64 4.78 5.12
N GLN A 20 -8.47 4.39 6.08
CA GLN A 20 -7.96 3.63 7.23
C GLN A 20 -7.34 2.30 6.79
N GLU A 21 -7.96 1.64 5.83
CA GLU A 21 -7.48 0.38 5.25
C GLU A 21 -6.12 0.55 4.57
N ILE A 22 -5.94 1.60 3.76
CA ILE A 22 -4.64 1.92 3.13
C ILE A 22 -3.56 2.17 4.19
N TYR A 23 -3.89 2.85 5.29
CA TYR A 23 -2.90 3.07 6.34
C TYR A 23 -2.57 1.80 7.14
N CYS A 24 -3.56 0.92 7.36
CA CYS A 24 -3.33 -0.38 8.00
C CYS A 24 -2.34 -1.22 7.18
N ILE A 25 -2.52 -1.33 5.86
CA ILE A 25 -1.61 -2.11 5.01
C ILE A 25 -0.20 -1.48 4.95
N MET A 26 -0.08 -0.15 4.98
CA MET A 26 1.21 0.52 5.13
C MET A 26 1.90 0.16 6.45
N SER A 27 1.14 0.07 7.54
CA SER A 27 1.66 -0.28 8.86
C SER A 27 2.14 -1.74 8.93
N GLU A 28 1.44 -2.67 8.27
CA GLU A 28 1.84 -4.07 8.16
C GLU A 28 3.14 -4.24 7.35
N CYS A 29 3.34 -3.44 6.29
CA CYS A 29 4.61 -3.38 5.55
C CYS A 29 5.81 -3.00 6.44
N TRP A 30 5.55 -2.34 7.56
CA TRP A 30 6.54 -1.76 8.46
C TRP A 30 6.82 -2.60 9.71
N ASP A 31 6.27 -3.83 9.77
CA ASP A 31 6.50 -4.75 10.87
C ASP A 31 8.00 -4.99 11.11
N SER A 32 8.39 -5.04 12.39
CA SER A 32 9.76 -5.30 12.81
C SER A 32 10.20 -6.72 12.46
N GLU A 33 9.27 -7.67 12.43
CA GLU A 33 9.47 -9.05 12.03
C GLU A 33 9.25 -9.19 10.50
N PRO A 34 10.30 -9.48 9.71
CA PRO A 34 10.20 -9.51 8.25
C PRO A 34 9.16 -10.50 7.72
N TRP A 35 8.92 -11.60 8.45
CA TRP A 35 7.95 -12.64 8.07
C TRP A 35 6.49 -12.26 8.34
N LYS A 36 6.24 -11.20 9.11
CA LYS A 36 4.89 -10.66 9.33
C LYS A 36 4.46 -9.66 8.26
N ARG A 37 5.41 -9.19 7.44
CA ARG A 37 5.12 -8.25 6.36
C ARG A 37 4.33 -8.96 5.26
N PRO A 38 3.32 -8.31 4.69
CA PRO A 38 2.56 -8.88 3.59
C PRO A 38 3.46 -9.12 2.38
N THR A 39 3.16 -10.18 1.66
CA THR A 39 3.74 -10.44 0.35
C THR A 39 3.25 -9.41 -0.67
N PHE A 40 4.00 -9.26 -1.75
CA PHE A 40 3.59 -8.37 -2.83
C PHE A 40 2.23 -8.78 -3.45
N SER A 41 1.94 -10.08 -3.51
CA SER A 41 0.65 -10.58 -4.00
C SER A 41 -0.51 -10.15 -3.10
N GLU A 42 -0.35 -10.22 -1.78
CA GLU A 42 -1.35 -9.72 -0.82
C GLU A 42 -1.55 -8.21 -0.96
N LEU A 43 -0.46 -7.45 -1.14
CA LEU A 43 -0.53 -6.00 -1.38
C LEU A 43 -1.34 -5.66 -2.63
N VAL A 44 -1.11 -6.36 -3.74
CA VAL A 44 -1.89 -6.17 -4.97
C VAL A 44 -3.37 -6.44 -4.71
N THR A 45 -3.70 -7.55 -4.05
CA THR A 45 -5.09 -7.90 -3.74
C THR A 45 -5.79 -6.82 -2.91
N VAL A 46 -5.17 -6.37 -1.82
CA VAL A 46 -5.77 -5.37 -0.91
C VAL A 46 -5.89 -4.01 -1.60
N ILE A 47 -4.80 -3.52 -2.20
CA ILE A 47 -4.78 -2.18 -2.80
C ILE A 47 -5.72 -2.12 -4.01
N SER A 48 -5.76 -3.16 -4.85
CA SER A 48 -6.71 -3.20 -5.97
C SER A 48 -8.16 -3.19 -5.51
N ALA A 49 -8.50 -3.88 -4.41
CA ALA A 49 -9.84 -3.85 -3.85
C ALA A 49 -10.21 -2.45 -3.31
N SER A 50 -9.32 -1.82 -2.53
CA SER A 50 -9.56 -0.47 -2.02
C SER A 50 -9.68 0.58 -3.12
N LEU A 51 -9.01 0.39 -4.26
CA LEU A 51 -9.09 1.31 -5.41
C LEU A 51 -10.32 1.10 -6.28
N GLN A 52 -10.86 -0.12 -6.37
CA GLN A 52 -12.15 -0.37 -7.05
C GLN A 52 -13.30 0.40 -6.39
N ASP A 53 -13.25 0.57 -5.06
CA ASP A 53 -14.24 1.36 -4.32
C ASP A 53 -14.09 2.88 -4.55
N MET A 54 -12.88 3.33 -4.88
CA MET A 54 -12.56 4.74 -5.12
C MET A 54 -12.64 5.16 -6.59
N ALA A 55 -12.73 4.22 -7.54
CA ALA A 55 -12.48 4.54 -8.93
C ALA A 55 -13.34 3.74 -9.92
N GLY A 56 -14.37 4.42 -10.45
CA GLY A 56 -14.78 4.25 -11.85
C GLY A 56 -13.79 4.87 -12.86
N TYR A 57 -12.59 5.30 -12.45
CA TYR A 57 -11.66 6.11 -13.26
C TYR A 57 -10.20 5.63 -13.31
N LEU A 58 -9.77 4.65 -12.50
CA LEU A 58 -8.39 4.16 -12.48
C LEU A 58 -8.38 2.67 -12.81
N ASP A 59 -8.32 2.36 -14.10
CA ASP A 59 -8.11 1.00 -14.56
C ASP A 59 -6.63 0.61 -14.43
N LEU A 60 -6.26 0.08 -13.27
CA LEU A 60 -4.95 -0.51 -13.02
C LEU A 60 -4.79 -1.90 -13.65
N THR A 61 -5.85 -2.44 -14.27
CA THR A 61 -5.78 -3.70 -15.02
C THR A 61 -5.37 -3.51 -16.47
N CYS A 62 -5.18 -2.26 -16.93
CA CYS A 62 -4.72 -1.97 -18.27
C CYS A 62 -3.22 -2.29 -18.42
N PRO A 63 -2.81 -3.29 -19.22
CA PRO A 63 -1.40 -3.62 -19.46
C PRO A 63 -0.66 -2.59 -20.33
N SER A 64 -1.24 -1.39 -20.55
CA SER A 64 -0.77 -0.43 -21.54
C SER A 64 0.19 0.60 -20.93
N VAL A 65 1.36 0.14 -20.50
CA VAL A 65 2.60 0.86 -20.81
C VAL A 65 3.37 -0.05 -21.74
N ARG A 66 3.18 0.21 -23.03
CA ARG A 66 3.85 -0.47 -24.14
C ARG A 66 5.35 -0.51 -23.86
N ALA A 67 5.92 -1.72 -23.88
CA ALA A 67 7.31 -1.90 -24.23
C ALA A 67 7.48 -1.45 -25.68
N ASP A 68 7.72 -0.16 -25.89
CA ASP A 68 8.31 0.35 -27.12
C ASP A 68 9.75 0.76 -26.81
N LEU A 69 10.65 -0.21 -26.95
CA LEU A 69 11.98 -0.13 -27.58
C LEU A 69 12.61 -1.53 -27.63
#